data_AF-A0A951Z9N4-F1
#
_entry.id   AF-A0A951Z9N4-F1
#
_cell.length_a   1.000
_cell.length_b   1.000
_cell.length_c   1.000
_cell.angle_alpha   90.00
_cell.angle_beta   90.00
_cell.angle_gamma   90.00
#
_symmetry.space_group_name_H-M   'P 1'
#
loop_
_entity.id
_entity.type
_entity.pdbx_description
1 polymer ?
#
loop_
_entity_poly.entity_id
_entity_poly.type
_entity_poly.pdbx_seq_one_letter_code
_entity_poly.pdbx_strand_id
1 'polypeptide(L)' 'MADVSLFDKLKIGIASPEDILSWSRGEVKKPETINYRTFKPERDGLFCERIFGPVKDFECSCGRYKKIKYSGITC' A
#
# COMPACT_ATOMS: atom_id res chain seq x y z
N MET A 1 16.18 9.32 -0.60
CA MET A 1 16.33 7.99 0.02
C MET A 1 17.48 8.11 0.99
N ALA A 2 17.25 7.86 2.28
CA ALA A 2 18.34 7.81 3.25
C ALA A 2 19.23 6.62 2.88
N ASP A 3 20.54 6.86 2.82
CA ASP A 3 21.52 5.86 2.44
C ASP A 3 21.61 4.79 3.54
N VAL A 4 21.34 3.52 3.19
CA VAL A 4 21.20 2.42 4.17
C VAL A 4 22.57 2.00 4.73
N SER A 5 23.68 2.52 4.21
CA SER A 5 25.03 2.06 4.55
C SER A 5 25.67 2.77 5.76
N LEU A 6 25.07 3.85 6.28
CA LEU A 6 25.62 4.70 7.34
C LEU A 6 25.07 4.42 8.75
N PHE A 7 24.89 3.14 9.14
CA PHE A 7 24.43 2.77 10.48
C PHE A 7 25.50 1.99 11.25
N ASP A 8 25.86 2.46 12.44
CA ASP A 8 26.85 1.82 13.32
C ASP A 8 26.25 0.63 14.11
N LYS A 9 24.94 0.64 14.37
CA LYS A 9 24.25 -0.36 15.20
C LYS A 9 22.83 -0.63 14.70
N LEU A 10 22.41 -1.89 14.77
CA LEU A 10 21.06 -2.36 14.48
C LEU A 10 20.42 -2.91 15.75
N LYS A 11 19.17 -2.53 16.03
CA LYS A 11 18.39 -3.02 17.17
C LYS A 11 17.26 -3.91 16.69
N ILE A 12 17.12 -5.09 17.30
CA ILE A 12 15.97 -5.98 17.14
C ILE A 12 15.22 -6.09 18.46
N GLY A 13 13.90 -6.20 18.40
CA GLY A 13 13.03 -6.30 19.56
C GLY A 13 11.67 -6.81 19.16
N ILE A 14 10.86 -7.14 20.16
CA ILE A 14 9.46 -7.50 19.95
C ILE A 14 8.68 -6.23 19.60
N ALA A 15 7.89 -6.29 18.53
CA ALA A 15 7.00 -5.20 18.14
C ALA A 15 5.74 -5.22 19.02
N SER A 16 5.35 -4.05 19.53
CA SER A 16 4.08 -3.90 20.23
C SER A 16 2.89 -3.85 19.25
N PRO A 17 1.66 -4.15 19.67
CA PRO A 17 0.48 -3.97 18.82
C PRO A 17 0.36 -2.55 18.24
N GLU A 18 0.75 -1.53 19.03
CA GLU A 18 0.74 -0.13 18.62
C GLU A 18 1.77 0.13 17.51
N ASP A 19 2.97 -0.46 17.60
CA ASP A 19 3.98 -0.37 16.55
C ASP A 19 3.46 -0.99 15.24
N ILE A 20 2.86 -2.18 15.30
CA ILE A 20 2.31 -2.87 14.12
C ILE A 20 1.22 -2.03 13.45
N LEU A 21 0.34 -1.43 14.25
CA LEU A 21 -0.71 -0.55 13.73
C LEU A 21 -0.13 0.73 13.12
N SER A 22 0.94 1.28 13.70
CA SER A 22 1.61 2.48 13.17
C SER A 22 2.28 2.25 11.80
N TRP A 23 2.75 1.03 11.54
CA TRP A 23 3.35 0.65 10.25
C TRP A 23 2.29 0.36 9.19
N SER A 24 1.09 -0.03 9.62
CA SER A 24 0.00 -0.38 8.73
C SER A 24 -0.56 0.83 7.99
N ARG A 25 -0.92 0.63 6.73
CA ARG A 25 -1.61 1.63 5.89
C ARG A 25 -3.11 1.36 5.77
N GLY A 26 -3.61 0.33 6.44
CA GLY A 26 -5.01 -0.06 6.40
C GLY A 26 -5.23 -1.54 6.77
N GLU A 27 -6.48 -1.88 7.04
CA GLU A 27 -6.89 -3.23 7.46
C GLU A 27 -7.38 -4.05 6.26
N VAL A 28 -6.90 -5.29 6.13
CA VAL A 28 -7.41 -6.26 5.16
C VAL A 28 -8.58 -7.01 5.80
N LYS A 29 -9.77 -6.85 5.23
CA LYS A 29 -11.01 -7.42 5.78
C LYS A 29 -11.46 -8.68 5.06
N LYS A 30 -11.01 -8.88 3.83
CA LYS A 30 -11.45 -9.99 3.01
C LYS A 30 -10.28 -10.83 2.50
N PRO A 31 -10.50 -12.15 2.31
CA PRO A 31 -9.44 -13.03 1.84
C PRO A 31 -9.22 -12.99 0.32
N GLU A 32 -10.06 -12.27 -0.44
CA GLU A 32 -9.92 -12.24 -1.89
C GLU A 32 -8.64 -11.50 -2.33
N THR A 33 -8.11 -11.90 -3.48
CA THR A 33 -6.85 -11.39 -4.03
C THR A 33 -7.14 -10.46 -5.21
N ILE A 34 -7.20 -11.04 -6.41
CA ILE A 34 -7.45 -10.34 -7.67
C ILE A 34 -8.64 -10.99 -8.37
N ASN A 35 -9.39 -10.19 -9.10
CA ASN A 35 -10.46 -10.68 -9.93
C ASN A 35 -9.89 -11.43 -11.16
N TYR A 36 -10.33 -12.67 -11.38
CA TYR A 36 -9.83 -13.49 -12.49
C TYR A 36 -10.18 -12.98 -13.89
N ARG A 37 -11.23 -12.14 -14.04
CA ARG A 37 -11.63 -11.59 -15.35
C ARG A 37 -10.99 -10.25 -15.63
N THR A 38 -11.05 -9.36 -14.65
CA THR A 38 -10.61 -7.97 -14.83
C THR A 38 -9.14 -7.76 -14.47
N PHE A 39 -8.52 -8.74 -13.80
CA PHE A 39 -7.18 -8.65 -13.22
C PHE A 39 -7.01 -7.47 -12.25
N LYS A 40 -8.12 -6.89 -11.79
CA LYS A 40 -8.11 -5.82 -10.79
C LYS A 40 -8.08 -6.41 -9.39
N PRO A 41 -7.29 -5.82 -8.47
CA PRO A 41 -7.36 -6.20 -7.06
C PRO A 41 -8.73 -5.97 -6.45
N GLU A 42 -9.14 -6.89 -5.59
CA GLU A 42 -10.42 -6.76 -4.87
C GLU A 42 -10.32 -5.71 -3.74
N ARG A 43 -11.42 -5.00 -3.52
CA ARG A 43 -11.49 -3.96 -2.48
C ARG A 43 -11.49 -4.60 -1.09
N ASP A 44 -10.61 -4.08 -0.22
CA ASP A 44 -10.35 -4.59 1.13
C ASP A 44 -9.78 -6.03 1.15
N GLY A 45 -9.32 -6.52 -0.01
CA GLY A 45 -8.60 -7.78 -0.16
C GLY A 45 -7.08 -7.62 0.03
N LEU A 46 -6.36 -8.73 -0.15
CA LEU A 46 -4.92 -8.83 0.09
C LEU A 46 -4.06 -7.92 -0.80
N PHE A 47 -4.58 -7.50 -1.97
CA PHE A 47 -3.89 -6.62 -2.91
C PHE A 47 -4.58 -5.26 -3.07
N CYS A 48 -5.38 -4.84 -2.09
CA CYS A 48 -6.19 -3.62 -2.21
C CYS A 48 -5.35 -2.37 -2.50
N GLU A 49 -5.66 -1.70 -3.61
CA GLU A 49 -4.94 -0.51 -4.07
C GLU A 49 -5.02 0.68 -3.10
N ARG A 50 -6.04 0.68 -2.23
CA ARG A 50 -6.22 1.73 -1.21
C ARG A 50 -5.22 1.61 -0.05
N ILE A 51 -4.81 0.39 0.28
CA ILE A 51 -3.91 0.10 1.42
C ILE A 51 -2.46 0.13 0.92
N PHE A 52 -2.19 -0.58 -0.17
CA PHE A 52 -0.83 -0.81 -0.65
C PHE A 52 -0.38 0.22 -1.69
N GLY A 53 -1.32 0.90 -2.34
CA GLY A 53 -1.06 1.85 -3.41
C GLY A 53 -1.55 1.37 -4.78
N PRO A 54 -1.58 2.25 -5.79
CA PRO A 54 -2.11 1.93 -7.11
C PRO A 54 -1.23 0.91 -7.85
N VAL A 55 -1.85 0.03 -8.65
CA VAL A 55 -1.11 -0.94 -9.50
C VAL A 55 -0.35 -0.25 -10.62
N LYS A 56 -0.87 0.89 -11.10
CA LYS A 56 -0.29 1.67 -12.19
C LYS A 56 0.11 3.04 -11.69
N ASP A 57 1.26 3.52 -12.17
CA ASP A 57 1.78 4.83 -11.80
C ASP A 57 0.77 5.93 -12.10
N PHE A 58 0.45 6.72 -11.06
CA PHE A 58 -0.45 7.87 -11.15
C PHE A 58 -1.86 7.56 -11.70
N GLU A 59 -2.36 6.33 -11.55
CA GLU A 59 -3.72 5.94 -11.91
C GLU A 59 -4.46 5.34 -10.70
N CYS A 60 -5.60 5.94 -10.32
CA CYS A 60 -6.41 5.39 -9.25
C CYS A 60 -7.31 4.23 -9.74
N SER A 61 -7.73 3.37 -8.80
CA SER A 61 -8.55 2.16 -9.07
C SER A 61 -9.83 2.44 -9.87
N CYS A 62 -10.51 3.55 -9.55
CA CYS A 62 -11.76 3.95 -10.22
C CYS A 62 -11.53 4.58 -11.60
N GLY A 63 -10.27 4.93 -11.93
CA GLY A 63 -9.89 5.52 -13.21
C GLY A 63 -10.20 7.02 -13.36
N ARG A 64 -10.69 7.70 -12.32
CA ARG A 64 -11.00 9.15 -12.34
C ARG A 64 -9.75 10.02 -12.43
N TYR A 65 -8.72 9.67 -11.67
CA TYR A 65 -7.45 10.38 -11.64
C TYR A 65 -6.41 9.54 -12.39
N LYS A 66 -5.91 10.07 -13.50
CA LYS A 66 -4.88 9.45 -14.34
C LYS A 66 -3.82 10.46 -14.74
N LYS A 67 -2.57 10.00 -14.86
CA LYS A 67 -1.36 10.77 -15.24
C LYS A 67 -0.78 11.60 -14.09
N ILE A 68 0.49 11.96 -14.26
CA ILE A 68 1.33 12.64 -13.26
C ILE A 68 0.75 13.95 -12.70
N LYS A 69 -0.14 14.62 -13.44
CA LYS A 69 -0.78 15.87 -13.00
C LYS A 69 -1.66 15.73 -11.74
N TYR A 70 -2.11 14.51 -11.42
CA TYR A 70 -2.85 14.23 -10.19
C TYR A 70 -1.98 13.54 -9.13
N SER A 71 -0.65 13.66 -9.24
CA SER A 71 0.27 13.13 -8.23
C SER A 71 -0.06 13.67 -6.84
N GLY A 72 -0.12 12.78 -5.84
CA GLY A 72 -0.40 13.13 -4.45
C GLY A 72 -1.88 13.34 -4.09
N ILE A 73 -2.80 13.25 -5.06
CA ILE A 73 -4.24 13.38 -4.78
C ILE A 73 -4.82 12.04 -4.30
N THR A 74 -5.51 12.06 -3.16
CA THR A 74 -6.30 10.92 -2.69
C THR A 74 -7.63 10.87 -3.43
N CYS A 75 -7.93 9.73 -4.05
CA CYS A 75 -9.14 9.49 -4.80
C CYS A 75 -10.38 9.31 -3.92
#